data_AF-A0A968TZW7-F1
#
_entry.id   AF-A0A968TZW7-F1
#
_cell.length_a   1.000
_cell.length_b   1.000
_cell.length_c   1.000
_cell.angle_alpha   90.00
_cell.angle_beta   90.00
_cell.angle_gamma   90.00
#
_symmetry.space_group_name_H-M   'P 1'
#
loop_
_entity.id
_entity.type
_entity.pdbx_description
1 polymer ?
#
loop_
_entity_poly.entity_id
_entity_poly.type
_entity_poly.pdbx_seq_one_letter_code
_entity_poly.pdbx_strand_id
1 'polypeptide(L)' 'MTELAPHAAELPPYPVQNSLTRDIRQEAARQEQPAMMSLWAGQAFPLSTHKPAAAIISEVVAQAEAVLAGLQAEQ' A
#
# COMPACT_ATOMS: atom_id res chain seq x y z
N MET A 1 4.05 -14.17 -9.18
CA MET A 1 5.50 -13.96 -8.93
C MET A 1 6.39 -15.08 -9.51
N THR A 2 5.83 -16.15 -10.06
CA THR A 2 6.61 -17.27 -10.62
C THR A 2 7.12 -17.04 -12.04
N GLU A 3 6.43 -16.21 -12.82
CA GLU A 3 6.75 -15.97 -14.24
C GLU A 3 8.14 -15.36 -14.45
N LEU A 4 8.55 -14.43 -13.59
CA LEU A 4 9.86 -13.78 -13.66
C LEU A 4 10.97 -14.54 -12.92
N ALA A 5 10.63 -15.62 -12.19
CA ALA A 5 11.61 -16.37 -11.39
C ALA A 5 12.79 -16.92 -12.22
N PRO A 6 12.61 -17.43 -13.45
CA PRO A 6 13.72 -17.88 -14.29
C PRO A 6 14.72 -16.77 -14.66
N HIS A 7 14.29 -15.51 -14.69
CA HIS A 7 15.09 -14.36 -15.11
C HIS A 7 15.71 -13.59 -13.93
N ALA A 8 15.60 -14.10 -12.70
CA ALA A 8 16.05 -13.37 -11.51
C ALA A 8 17.54 -12.95 -11.58
N ALA A 9 18.39 -13.75 -12.23
CA ALA A 9 19.81 -13.45 -12.42
C ALA A 9 20.08 -12.35 -13.46
N GLU A 10 19.13 -12.09 -14.36
CA GLU A 10 19.23 -11.07 -15.42
C GLU A 10 18.67 -9.71 -14.97
N LEU A 11 17.89 -9.70 -13.88
CA LEU A 11 17.29 -8.48 -13.36
C LEU A 11 18.35 -7.63 -12.63
N PRO A 12 18.44 -6.32 -12.92
CA PRO A 12 19.32 -5.42 -12.17
C PRO A 12 19.02 -5.46 -10.67
N PRO A 13 20.00 -5.27 -9.77
CA PRO A 13 19.71 -5.25 -8.33
C PRO A 13 18.83 -4.05 -7.96
N TYR A 14 18.11 -4.15 -6.85
CA TYR A 14 17.50 -2.97 -6.23
C TYR A 14 18.61 -1.98 -5.81
N PRO A 15 18.45 -0.65 -6.02
CA PRO A 15 17.28 0.05 -6.54
C PRO A 15 17.31 0.34 -8.06
N VAL A 16 18.24 -0.24 -8.83
CA VAL A 16 18.44 0.09 -10.26
C VAL A 16 17.16 -0.07 -11.07
N GLN A 17 16.39 -1.14 -10.80
CA GLN A 17 15.09 -1.35 -11.45
C GLN A 17 14.09 -0.20 -11.21
N ASN A 18 14.07 0.36 -10.00
CA ASN A 18 13.22 1.50 -9.66
C ASN A 18 13.65 2.74 -10.46
N SER A 19 14.96 2.99 -10.57
CA SER A 19 15.50 4.09 -11.37
C SER A 19 15.17 3.95 -12.86
N LEU A 20 15.39 2.77 -13.44
CA LEU A 20 15.14 2.50 -14.87
C LEU A 20 13.67 2.69 -15.28
N THR A 21 12.75 2.44 -14.35
CA THR A 21 11.30 2.53 -14.61
C THR A 21 10.70 3.89 -14.22
N ARG A 22 11.52 4.86 -13.76
CA ARG A 22 11.05 6.15 -13.28
C ARG A 22 10.28 6.92 -14.35
N ASP A 23 10.86 7.08 -15.53
CA ASP A 23 10.28 7.94 -16.58
C ASP A 23 8.99 7.32 -17.15
N ILE A 24 8.92 5.98 -17.21
CA ILE A 24 7.70 5.24 -17.56
C ILE A 24 6.58 5.53 -16.55
N ARG A 25 6.86 5.44 -15.25
CA ARG A 25 5.87 5.73 -14.20
C ARG A 25 5.42 7.19 -14.21
N GLN A 26 6.33 8.12 -14.51
CA GLN A 26 6.00 9.55 -14.61
C GLN A 26 5.01 9.81 -15.74
N GLU A 27 5.27 9.26 -16.93
CA GLU A 27 4.37 9.43 -18.07
C GLU A 27 3.04 8.68 -17.87
N ALA A 28 3.07 7.48 -17.28
CA ALA A 28 1.86 6.75 -16.90
C ALA A 28 0.97 7.56 -15.92
N ALA A 29 1.58 8.25 -14.95
CA ALA A 29 0.85 9.13 -14.03
C ALA A 29 0.20 10.30 -14.77
N ARG A 30 0.91 10.92 -15.73
CA ARG A 30 0.39 12.01 -16.57
C ARG A 30 -0.79 11.56 -17.44
N GLN A 31 -0.77 10.32 -17.91
CA GLN A 31 -1.83 9.73 -18.73
C GLN A 31 -2.91 9.00 -17.92
N GLU A 32 -2.87 9.06 -16.59
CA GLU A 32 -3.80 8.34 -15.71
C GLU A 32 -3.90 6.84 -16.07
N GLN A 33 -2.75 6.17 -16.18
CA GLN A 33 -2.65 4.73 -16.45
C GLN A 33 -2.16 3.93 -15.22
N PRO A 34 -3.04 3.55 -14.27
CA PRO A 34 -2.66 2.88 -13.02
C PRO A 34 -1.88 1.58 -13.21
N ALA A 35 -2.15 0.84 -14.30
CA ALA A 35 -1.49 -0.43 -14.59
C ALA A 35 0.03 -0.32 -14.76
N MET A 36 0.54 0.88 -15.06
CA MET A 36 1.97 1.17 -15.25
C MET A 36 2.54 2.04 -14.10
N MET A 37 1.84 2.12 -12.97
CA MET A 37 2.25 2.86 -11.78
C MET A 37 2.66 1.91 -10.64
N SER A 38 3.42 2.42 -9.66
CA SER A 38 3.67 1.69 -8.42
C SER A 38 2.51 1.88 -7.43
N LEU A 39 1.47 1.05 -7.59
CA LEU A 39 0.27 1.07 -6.73
C LEU A 39 0.52 0.37 -5.39
N TRP A 40 1.39 0.93 -4.56
CA TRP A 40 1.69 0.38 -3.24
C TRP A 40 0.46 0.42 -2.34
N ALA A 41 -0.06 -0.74 -1.99
CA ALA A 41 -1.17 -0.88 -1.07
C ALA A 41 -1.04 -2.20 -0.29
N GLY A 42 -1.35 -2.16 1.01
CA GLY A 42 -1.44 -3.37 1.83
C GLY A 42 -2.72 -4.15 1.55
N GLN A 43 -2.81 -5.38 2.07
CA GLN A 43 -3.98 -6.26 1.85
C GLN A 43 -5.32 -5.66 2.34
N ALA A 44 -5.27 -4.76 3.35
CA ALA A 44 -6.44 -4.11 3.92
C ALA A 44 -6.89 -2.84 3.15
N PHE A 45 -6.31 -2.55 1.98
CA PHE A 45 -6.67 -1.39 1.16
C PHE A 45 -8.18 -1.22 0.89
N PRO A 46 -8.99 -2.29 0.70
CA PRO A 46 -10.43 -2.14 0.52
C PRO A 46 -11.17 -1.48 1.69
N LEU A 47 -10.56 -1.41 2.89
CA LEU A 47 -11.11 -0.73 4.07
C LEU A 47 -10.74 0.77 4.13
N SER A 48 -9.97 1.28 3.17
CA SER A 48 -9.53 2.67 3.16
C SER A 48 -10.72 3.64 3.00
N THR A 49 -10.62 4.81 3.62
CA THR A 49 -11.66 5.85 3.55
C THR A 49 -11.04 7.21 3.21
N HIS A 50 -11.83 8.07 2.56
CA HIS A 50 -11.44 9.46 2.30
C HIS A 50 -11.80 10.33 3.50
N LYS A 51 -10.85 10.49 4.42
CA LYS A 51 -10.98 11.33 5.62
C LYS A 51 -9.66 12.05 5.92
N PRO A 52 -9.68 13.18 6.65
CA PRO A 52 -8.45 13.78 7.19
C PRO A 52 -7.72 12.78 8.08
N ALA A 53 -6.39 12.77 8.02
CA ALA A 53 -5.57 11.84 8.81
C ALA A 53 -5.89 11.89 10.32
N ALA A 54 -6.11 13.09 10.87
CA ALA A 54 -6.49 13.26 12.28
C ALA A 54 -7.80 12.54 12.64
N ALA A 55 -8.81 12.58 11.76
CA ALA A 55 -10.08 11.90 11.98
C ALA A 55 -9.92 10.37 11.97
N ILE A 56 -9.10 9.85 11.04
CA ILE A 56 -8.79 8.41 10.95
C ILE A 56 -8.12 7.94 12.25
N ILE A 57 -7.11 8.67 12.73
CA ILE A 57 -6.40 8.32 13.97
C ILE A 57 -7.35 8.34 15.17
N SER A 58 -8.15 9.39 15.33
CA SER A 58 -9.12 9.47 16.43
C SER A 58 -10.14 8.32 16.40
N GLU A 59 -10.63 7.95 15.22
CA GLU A 59 -11.57 6.83 15.06
C GLU A 59 -10.93 5.49 15.40
N VAL A 60 -9.71 5.23 14.94
CA VAL A 60 -8.97 4.00 15.25
C VAL A 60 -8.70 3.88 16.75
N VAL A 61 -8.30 4.97 17.42
CA VAL A 61 -8.09 4.97 18.87
C VAL A 61 -9.39 4.68 19.62
N ALA A 62 -10.47 5.38 19.28
CA ALA A 62 -11.77 5.16 19.93
C ALA A 62 -12.29 3.73 19.73
N GLN A 63 -12.11 3.15 18.54
CA GLN A 63 -12.47 1.76 18.26
C GLN A 63 -11.62 0.78 19.08
N ALA A 64 -10.31 1.02 19.18
CA ALA A 64 -9.42 0.18 19.98
C ALA A 64 -9.79 0.22 21.48
N GLU A 65 -10.07 1.40 22.03
CA GLU A 65 -10.53 1.56 23.42
C GLU A 65 -11.85 0.82 23.69
N ALA A 66 -12.81 0.92 22.77
CA ALA A 66 -14.09 0.22 22.89
C ALA A 66 -13.91 -1.31 22.90
N VAL A 67 -13.03 -1.85 22.04
CA VAL A 67 -12.70 -3.28 22.00
C VAL A 67 -12.03 -3.71 23.31
N LEU A 68 -11.06 -2.95 23.80
CA LEU A 68 -10.37 -3.25 25.06
C LEU A 68 -11.33 -3.26 26.26
N ALA A 69 -12.24 -2.28 26.33
CA ALA A 69 -13.25 -2.23 27.39
C ALA A 69 -14.22 -3.42 27.34
N GLY A 70 -14.65 -3.83 26.13
CA GLY A 70 -15.49 -5.02 25.95
C GLY A 70 -14.80 -6.31 26.42
N LEU A 71 -13.53 -6.50 26.07
CA LEU A 71 -12.74 -7.66 26.50
C LEU A 71 -12.51 -7.72 28.02
N GLN A 72 -12.52 -6.57 28.69
CA GLN A 72 -12.41 -6.48 30.16
C GLN A 72 -13.74 -6.78 30.86
N ALA A 73 -14.87 -6.42 30.23
CA ALA A 73 -16.21 -6.66 30.78
C ALA A 73 -16.65 -8.14 30.69
N GLU A 74 -16.00 -8.93 29.83
CA GLU A 74 -16.23 -10.37 29.67
C GLU A 74 -15.40 -11.24 30.63
N GLN A 75 -14.54 -10.64 31.47
CA GLN A 75 -13.72 -11.31 32.51
C GLN A 75 -14.37 -11.19 33.89
#